data_AF-A0A7D9JQJ6-F1
#
_entry.id   AF-A0A7D9JQJ6-F1
#
_cell.length_a   1.000
_cell.length_b   1.000
_cell.length_c   1.000
_cell.angle_alpha   90.00
_cell.angle_beta   90.00
_cell.angle_gamma   90.00
#
_symmetry.space_group_name_H-M   'P 1'
#
loop_
_entity.id
_entity.type
_entity.pdbx_description
1 polymer ?
#
loop_
_entity_poly.entity_id
_entity_poly.type
_entity_poly.pdbx_seq_one_letter_code
_entity_poly.pdbx_strand_id
1 'polypeptide(L)'
;MKEAARLLAEAMFIREKYMAMSLQENCQTTRKALNEIDDEFNVDIILKNREIKADRHKGEMKKQKKVEDFYDQIKLPDACDYKFENRDGVFCIIAGTPLKPDSVFFKKDGTPKGQIAPSRDEFLQDYYLLLATCANGPVRSFATRQLEYLDGKFRLHELMNCQKELAEIKEVPKRDYYNVRKVDTHIHATACMSQYSLLKFMRRKAKNSPDDIVAEKDGKKLTILE
;
A
#
# COMPACT_ATOMS: atom_id res chain seq x y z
N MET A 1 10.23 -24.66 19.40
CA MET A 1 8.84 -24.30 19.01
C MET A 1 8.47 -22.92 19.55
N LYS A 2 8.43 -22.69 20.88
CA LYS A 2 8.12 -21.37 21.46
C LYS A 2 9.06 -20.25 21.01
N GLU A 3 10.36 -20.53 20.94
CA GLU A 3 11.38 -19.57 20.49
C GLU A 3 11.23 -19.18 19.01
N ALA A 4 10.98 -20.15 18.13
CA ALA A 4 10.69 -19.88 16.73
C ALA A 4 9.43 -19.01 16.52
N ALA A 5 8.39 -19.25 17.34
CA ALA A 5 7.18 -18.43 17.33
C ALA A 5 7.44 -17.00 17.82
N ARG A 6 8.29 -16.83 18.83
CA ARG A 6 8.71 -15.52 19.32
C ARG A 6 9.46 -14.73 18.24
N LEU A 7 10.43 -15.34 17.57
CA LEU A 7 11.18 -14.68 16.48
C LEU A 7 10.27 -14.25 15.31
N LEU A 8 9.24 -15.04 15.00
CA LEU A 8 8.23 -14.65 14.02
C LEU A 8 7.37 -13.48 14.49
N ALA A 9 7.03 -13.41 15.78
CA ALA A 9 6.30 -12.28 16.36
C ALA A 9 7.17 -11.00 16.31
N GLU A 10 8.45 -11.09 16.68
CA GLU A 10 9.41 -9.98 16.56
C GLU A 10 9.50 -9.47 15.12
N ALA A 11 9.58 -10.37 14.13
CA ALA A 11 9.53 -9.99 12.71
C ALA A 11 8.23 -9.28 12.30
N MET A 12 7.09 -9.67 12.87
CA MET A 12 5.80 -9.00 12.62
C MET A 12 5.75 -7.60 13.23
N PHE A 13 6.33 -7.39 14.42
CA PHE A 13 6.44 -6.08 15.04
C PHE A 13 7.34 -5.12 14.25
N ILE A 14 8.45 -5.63 13.69
CA ILE A 14 9.29 -4.84 12.77
C ILE A 14 8.46 -4.38 11.57
N ARG A 15 7.71 -5.29 10.94
CA ARG A 15 6.82 -4.93 9.82
C ARG A 15 5.78 -3.89 10.23
N GLU A 16 5.15 -4.07 11.40
CA GLU A 16 4.12 -3.17 11.89
C GLU A 16 4.66 -1.76 12.19
N LYS A 17 5.85 -1.67 12.78
CA LYS A 17 6.61 -0.42 12.96
C LYS A 17 6.75 0.35 11.64
N TYR A 18 7.21 -0.29 10.57
CA TYR A 18 7.39 0.37 9.26
C TYR A 18 6.07 0.64 8.53
N MET A 19 5.07 -0.22 8.67
CA MET A 19 3.73 0.04 8.14
C MET A 19 3.09 1.27 8.77
N ALA A 20 3.22 1.42 10.10
CA ALA A 20 2.69 2.57 10.81
C ALA A 20 3.33 3.88 10.32
N MET A 21 4.64 3.86 10.02
CA MET A 21 5.34 5.01 9.43
C MET A 21 4.87 5.34 8.01
N SER A 22 4.46 4.34 7.22
CA SER A 22 3.92 4.54 5.87
C SER A 22 2.41 4.75 5.84
N LEU A 23 1.78 4.96 7.00
CA LEU A 23 0.33 5.11 7.16
C LEU A 23 -0.46 3.90 6.65
N GLN A 24 0.15 2.72 6.73
CA GLN A 24 -0.46 1.43 6.42
C GLN A 24 -0.80 0.69 7.70
N GLU A 25 -1.75 -0.23 7.63
CA GLU A 25 -2.13 -1.06 8.77
C GLU A 25 -2.21 -2.54 8.40
N ASN A 26 -1.92 -3.42 9.37
CA ASN A 26 -2.17 -4.85 9.28
C ASN A 26 -3.66 -5.16 9.09
N CYS A 27 -3.99 -6.35 8.56
CA CYS A 27 -5.39 -6.78 8.54
C CYS A 27 -5.94 -6.91 9.98
N GLN A 28 -7.26 -6.79 10.14
CA GLN A 28 -7.89 -6.73 11.46
C GLN A 28 -7.56 -7.94 12.35
N THR A 29 -7.49 -9.13 11.75
CA THR A 29 -7.18 -10.38 12.47
C THR A 29 -5.76 -10.38 13.01
N THR A 30 -4.77 -10.05 12.17
CA THR A 30 -3.36 -9.98 12.58
C THR A 30 -3.15 -8.92 13.65
N ARG A 31 -3.78 -7.76 13.50
CA ARG A 31 -3.68 -6.67 14.48
C ARG A 31 -4.20 -7.06 15.85
N LYS A 32 -5.37 -7.73 15.91
CA LYS A 32 -5.92 -8.23 17.18
C LYS A 32 -4.97 -9.23 17.83
N ALA A 33 -4.43 -10.17 17.06
CA ALA A 33 -3.51 -11.17 17.57
C ALA A 33 -2.18 -10.55 18.09
N LEU A 34 -1.63 -9.53 17.42
CA LEU A 34 -0.41 -8.86 17.87
C LEU A 34 -0.63 -8.11 19.19
N ASN A 35 -1.78 -7.45 19.34
CA ASN A 35 -2.15 -6.77 20.58
C ASN A 35 -2.33 -7.72 21.78
N GLU A 36 -2.55 -9.01 21.55
CA GLU A 36 -2.68 -10.02 22.62
C GLU A 36 -1.32 -10.57 23.09
N ILE A 37 -0.27 -10.41 22.29
CA ILE A 37 1.03 -11.05 22.53
C ILE A 37 1.94 -10.18 23.40
N ASP A 38 1.99 -8.87 23.15
CA ASP A 38 2.91 -7.96 23.84
C ASP A 38 2.41 -6.51 23.85
N ASP A 39 2.38 -5.90 25.05
CA ASP A 39 2.05 -4.47 25.23
C ASP A 39 3.24 -3.55 24.88
N GLU A 40 4.48 -4.06 24.92
CA GLU A 40 5.71 -3.27 24.74
C GLU A 40 5.92 -2.82 23.28
N PHE A 41 5.42 -3.60 22.32
CA PHE A 41 5.47 -3.30 20.89
C PHE A 41 4.17 -2.68 20.34
N ASN A 42 3.30 -2.22 21.24
CA ASN A 42 2.03 -1.61 20.84
C ASN A 42 2.27 -0.39 19.94
N VAL A 43 1.69 -0.43 18.74
CA VAL A 43 1.81 0.60 17.71
C VAL A 43 1.40 1.97 18.23
N ASP A 44 0.39 2.05 19.09
CA ASP A 44 -0.04 3.31 19.68
C ASP A 44 1.06 3.91 20.59
N ILE A 45 1.89 3.08 21.23
CA ILE A 45 3.07 3.54 22.00
C ILE A 45 4.17 4.02 21.04
N ILE A 46 4.47 3.27 19.97
CA ILE A 46 5.49 3.66 18.96
C ILE A 46 5.11 4.97 18.28
N LEU A 47 3.84 5.10 17.85
CA LEU A 47 3.29 6.30 17.22
C LEU A 47 3.25 7.48 18.18
N LYS A 48 2.89 7.25 19.45
CA LYS A 48 2.91 8.28 20.50
C LYS A 48 4.32 8.75 20.82
N ASN A 49 5.30 7.85 20.90
CA ASN A 49 6.71 8.17 21.12
C ASN A 49 7.32 8.97 19.96
N ARG A 50 6.81 8.78 18.74
CA ARG A 50 7.22 9.55 17.54
C ARG A 50 6.29 10.73 17.23
N GLU A 51 5.30 10.99 18.09
CA GLU A 51 4.30 12.05 17.95
C GLU A 51 3.54 12.05 16.60
N ILE A 52 3.41 10.87 15.99
CA ILE A 52 2.65 10.65 14.75
C ILE A 52 1.19 10.42 15.16
N LYS A 53 0.30 11.36 14.78
CA LYS A 53 -1.14 11.12 14.89
C LYS A 53 -1.53 10.14 13.77
N ALA A 54 -1.91 8.92 14.13
CA ALA A 54 -2.56 8.03 13.18
C ALA A 54 -3.88 8.68 12.75
N ASP A 55 -3.92 9.23 11.54
CA ASP A 55 -5.15 9.73 10.94
C ASP A 55 -5.98 8.53 10.49
N ARG A 56 -6.61 7.87 11.48
CA ARG A 56 -7.54 6.76 11.26
C ARG A 56 -8.82 7.36 10.70
N HIS A 57 -8.80 7.74 9.43
CA HIS A 57 -10.01 8.13 8.72
C HIS A 57 -10.98 6.95 8.73
N LYS A 58 -11.91 6.93 9.69
CA LYS A 58 -13.16 6.20 9.62
C LYS A 58 -14.02 6.88 8.56
N GLY A 59 -13.66 6.69 7.30
CA GLY A 59 -14.44 7.18 6.18
C GLY A 59 -15.76 6.42 6.15
N GLU A 60 -16.82 7.03 6.69
CA GLU A 60 -18.18 6.61 6.39
C GLU A 60 -18.37 6.74 4.87
N MET A 61 -18.55 5.62 4.16
CA MET A 61 -18.93 5.63 2.76
C MET A 61 -20.36 6.19 2.63
N LYS A 62 -20.48 7.52 2.64
CA LYS A 62 -21.73 8.19 2.30
C LYS A 62 -22.04 7.88 0.84
N LYS A 63 -23.22 7.30 0.57
CA LYS A 63 -23.72 7.11 -0.80
C LYS A 63 -23.79 8.48 -1.48
N GLN A 64 -22.83 8.78 -2.34
CA GLN A 64 -22.84 10.00 -3.14
C GLN A 64 -24.02 9.92 -4.14
N LYS A 65 -24.88 10.95 -4.13
CA LYS A 65 -25.82 11.24 -5.22
C LYS A 65 -25.01 11.48 -6.50
N LYS A 66 -25.56 11.23 -7.69
CA LYS A 66 -24.91 11.51 -8.99
C LYS A 66 -24.30 12.93 -8.96
N VAL A 67 -22.98 13.02 -8.88
CA VAL A 67 -22.24 14.30 -8.91
C VAL A 67 -21.62 14.44 -10.29
N GLU A 68 -21.63 15.67 -10.79
CA GLU A 68 -20.73 16.21 -11.82
C GLU A 68 -19.27 15.78 -11.58
N ASP A 69 -18.42 15.94 -12.59
CA ASP A 69 -17.05 15.40 -12.59
C ASP A 69 -16.31 15.72 -11.29
N PHE A 70 -16.10 14.68 -10.47
CA PHE A 70 -15.63 14.79 -9.09
C PHE A 70 -14.24 15.43 -9.02
N TYR A 71 -13.44 15.28 -10.09
CA TYR A 71 -12.06 15.74 -10.15
C TYR A 71 -11.93 17.26 -10.31
N ASP A 72 -12.90 17.93 -10.96
CA ASP A 72 -12.87 19.39 -11.16
C ASP A 72 -13.20 20.17 -9.87
N GLN A 73 -13.84 19.50 -8.90
CA GLN A 73 -14.25 20.11 -7.63
C GLN A 73 -13.22 19.94 -6.50
N ILE A 74 -12.13 19.20 -6.74
CA ILE A 74 -11.07 19.00 -5.75
C ILE A 74 -10.26 20.29 -5.65
N LYS A 75 -10.55 21.09 -4.60
CA LYS A 75 -9.70 22.22 -4.24
C LYS A 75 -8.35 21.68 -3.75
N LEU A 76 -7.32 21.85 -4.56
CA LEU A 76 -5.95 21.59 -4.14
C LEU A 76 -5.63 22.49 -2.93
N PRO A 77 -5.05 21.96 -1.85
CA PRO A 77 -4.58 22.78 -0.74
C PRO A 77 -3.56 23.81 -1.23
N ASP A 78 -3.58 24.99 -0.62
CA ASP A 78 -2.57 26.02 -0.89
C ASP A 78 -1.15 25.53 -0.51
N ALA A 79 -0.14 26.11 -1.17
CA ALA A 79 1.26 25.76 -0.92
C ALA A 79 1.62 26.01 0.56
N CYS A 80 2.14 24.99 1.23
CA CYS A 80 2.50 25.04 2.65
C CYS A 80 3.95 25.51 2.90
N ASP A 81 4.63 26.05 1.88
CA ASP A 81 6.01 26.58 1.91
C ASP A 81 7.02 25.72 2.71
N TYR A 82 6.93 24.39 2.59
CA TYR A 82 7.88 23.49 3.25
C TYR A 82 9.23 23.52 2.55
N LYS A 83 10.30 23.72 3.33
CA LYS A 83 11.68 23.56 2.88
C LYS A 83 12.16 22.15 3.14
N PHE A 84 12.74 21.52 2.14
CA PHE A 84 13.31 20.17 2.22
C PHE A 84 14.81 20.20 1.96
N GLU A 85 15.53 19.27 2.58
CA GLU A 85 16.95 19.00 2.34
C GLU A 85 17.15 17.51 2.17
N ASN A 86 18.03 17.14 1.24
CA ASN A 86 18.44 15.76 1.06
C ASN A 86 19.57 15.45 2.05
N ARG A 87 19.31 14.54 3.00
CA ARG A 87 20.30 14.02 3.93
C ARG A 87 20.52 12.55 3.63
N ASP A 88 21.68 12.21 3.04
CA ASP A 88 22.07 10.84 2.70
C ASP A 88 21.03 10.06 1.85
N GLY A 89 20.33 10.75 0.95
CA GLY A 89 19.28 10.18 0.09
C GLY A 89 17.88 10.24 0.68
N VAL A 90 17.72 10.73 1.92
CA VAL A 90 16.42 10.92 2.58
C VAL A 90 16.05 12.40 2.60
N PHE A 91 14.94 12.74 1.94
CA PHE A 91 14.41 14.10 1.99
C PHE A 91 13.78 14.39 3.35
N CYS A 92 14.36 15.35 4.07
CA CYS A 92 13.94 15.80 5.40
C CYS A 92 13.34 17.20 5.31
N ILE A 93 12.20 17.43 5.97
CA ILE A 93 11.55 18.74 6.04
C ILE A 93 12.20 19.57 7.17
N ILE A 94 12.75 20.74 6.84
CA ILE A 94 13.53 21.59 7.78
C ILE A 94 12.74 22.80 8.29
N ALA A 95 11.80 23.32 7.50
CA ALA A 95 10.96 24.45 7.86
C ALA A 95 9.63 24.38 7.11
N GLY A 96 8.57 25.00 7.64
CA GLY A 96 7.33 25.24 6.91
C GLY A 96 6.74 26.58 7.34
N THR A 97 6.24 27.37 6.39
CA THR A 97 5.48 28.60 6.68
C THR A 97 4.00 28.38 6.32
N PRO A 98 3.07 28.66 7.24
CA PRO A 98 3.27 29.11 8.62
C PRO A 98 3.81 27.97 9.49
N LEU A 99 4.82 28.26 10.34
CA LEU A 99 5.17 27.37 11.44
C LEU A 99 3.96 27.31 12.34
N LYS A 100 3.13 26.27 12.22
CA LYS A 100 2.17 25.93 13.28
C LYS A 100 3.02 25.49 14.48
N PRO A 101 3.08 26.28 15.58
CA PRO A 101 3.71 25.81 16.80
C PRO A 101 2.92 24.58 17.26
N ASP A 102 3.60 23.49 17.64
CA ASP A 102 3.02 22.14 17.80
C ASP A 102 2.53 21.49 16.50
N SER A 103 3.42 21.31 15.52
CA SER A 103 3.17 20.43 14.38
C SER A 103 3.88 19.08 14.54
N VAL A 104 3.52 18.09 13.71
CA VAL A 104 4.19 16.79 13.66
C VAL A 104 5.68 16.95 13.32
N PHE A 105 6.02 18.00 12.57
CA PHE A 105 7.37 18.24 12.05
C PHE A 105 8.23 19.17 12.91
N PHE A 106 7.64 20.02 13.76
CA PHE A 106 8.37 21.04 14.53
C PHE A 106 7.96 21.06 16.00
N LYS A 107 8.96 21.15 16.90
CA LYS A 107 8.73 21.45 18.31
C LYS A 107 8.32 22.92 18.47
N LYS A 108 7.82 23.29 19.65
CA LYS A 108 7.42 24.67 20.01
C LYS A 108 8.55 25.70 19.78
N ASP A 109 9.79 25.27 19.91
CA ASP A 109 10.99 26.09 19.74
C ASP A 109 11.40 26.30 18.27
N GLY A 110 10.62 25.81 17.30
CA GLY A 110 10.92 25.90 15.87
C GLY A 110 11.94 24.89 15.35
N THR A 111 12.54 24.08 16.24
CA THR A 111 13.43 22.98 15.85
C THR A 111 12.63 21.82 15.25
N PRO A 112 13.12 21.15 14.19
CA PRO A 112 12.47 19.97 13.64
C PRO A 112 12.34 18.87 14.71
N LYS A 113 11.13 18.32 14.86
CA LYS A 113 10.79 17.30 15.84
C LYS A 113 11.28 15.93 15.35
N GLY A 114 12.59 15.71 15.46
CA GLY A 114 13.22 14.43 15.11
C GLY A 114 12.99 13.99 13.65
N GLN A 115 13.63 12.90 13.27
CA GLN A 115 13.38 12.28 11.96
C GLN A 115 12.15 11.38 12.09
N ILE A 116 11.06 11.73 11.40
CA ILE A 116 9.84 10.89 11.34
C ILE A 116 10.16 9.58 10.61
N ALA A 117 11.00 9.68 9.58
CA ALA A 117 11.55 8.54 8.86
C ALA A 117 12.63 7.82 9.70
N PRO A 118 12.73 6.49 9.57
CA PRO A 118 13.80 5.72 10.19
C PRO A 118 15.15 6.17 9.64
N SER A 119 16.20 6.10 10.47
CA SER A 119 17.56 6.27 9.96
C SER A 119 17.95 5.08 9.07
N ARG A 120 18.86 5.30 8.12
CA ARG A 120 19.38 4.23 7.26
C ARG A 120 19.93 3.07 8.08
N ASP A 121 20.67 3.38 9.13
CA ASP A 121 21.34 2.37 9.95
C ASP A 121 20.35 1.57 10.79
N GLU A 122 19.30 2.21 11.34
CA GLU A 122 18.17 1.53 12.00
C GLU A 122 17.46 0.57 11.03
N PHE A 123 17.19 1.02 9.81
CA PHE A 123 16.55 0.19 8.79
C PHE A 123 17.41 -1.02 8.42
N LEU A 124 18.72 -0.81 8.22
CA LEU A 124 19.64 -1.90 7.89
C LEU A 124 19.75 -2.92 9.03
N GLN A 125 19.79 -2.46 10.28
CA GLN A 125 19.81 -3.36 11.45
C GLN A 125 18.55 -4.22 11.52
N ASP A 126 17.37 -3.61 11.40
CA ASP A 126 16.08 -4.33 11.37
C ASP A 126 16.01 -5.30 10.17
N TYR A 127 16.52 -4.89 9.00
CA TYR A 127 16.59 -5.73 7.81
C TYR A 127 17.49 -6.95 8.01
N TYR A 128 18.68 -6.78 8.59
CA TYR A 128 19.58 -7.90 8.89
C TYR A 128 18.98 -8.86 9.91
N LEU A 129 18.23 -8.35 10.90
CA LEU A 129 17.50 -9.19 11.85
C LEU A 129 16.42 -10.04 11.16
N LEU A 130 15.67 -9.45 10.22
CA LEU A 130 14.71 -10.20 9.40
C LEU A 130 15.40 -11.26 8.53
N LEU A 131 16.52 -10.92 7.89
CA LEU A 131 17.30 -11.88 7.11
C LEU A 131 17.81 -13.05 7.95
N ALA A 132 18.35 -12.76 9.15
CA ALA A 132 18.80 -13.77 10.09
C ALA A 132 17.65 -14.69 10.53
N THR A 133 16.47 -14.12 10.77
CA THR A 133 15.26 -14.88 11.11
C THR A 133 14.80 -15.79 9.97
N CYS A 134 14.86 -15.31 8.72
CA CYS A 134 14.56 -16.12 7.54
C CYS A 134 15.57 -17.25 7.30
N ALA A 135 16.85 -17.02 7.61
CA ALA A 135 17.91 -18.02 7.49
C ALA A 135 17.90 -19.05 8.64
N ASN A 136 17.19 -18.77 9.73
CA ASN A 136 17.10 -19.65 10.89
C ASN A 136 16.32 -20.94 10.55
N GLY A 137 17.02 -22.08 10.54
CA GLY A 137 16.46 -23.40 10.21
C GLY A 137 15.23 -23.79 11.03
N PRO A 138 15.30 -23.76 12.38
CA PRO A 138 14.16 -23.99 13.26
C PRO A 138 12.93 -23.13 12.96
N VAL A 139 13.12 -21.84 12.66
CA VAL A 139 12.01 -20.93 12.28
C VAL A 139 11.40 -21.37 10.96
N ARG A 140 12.24 -21.68 9.96
CA ARG A 140 11.78 -22.16 8.66
C ARG A 140 10.99 -23.46 8.77
N SER A 141 11.51 -24.47 9.47
CA SER A 141 10.80 -25.74 9.68
C SER A 141 9.49 -25.56 10.45
N PHE A 142 9.47 -24.68 11.45
CA PHE A 142 8.24 -24.35 12.17
C PHE A 142 7.21 -23.70 11.24
N ALA A 143 7.60 -22.68 10.47
CA ALA A 143 6.72 -22.00 9.53
C ALA A 143 6.18 -22.95 8.45
N THR A 144 7.03 -23.80 7.86
CA THR A 144 6.60 -24.82 6.88
C THR A 144 5.53 -25.74 7.46
N ARG A 145 5.74 -26.28 8.67
CA ARG A 145 4.74 -27.14 9.33
C ARG A 145 3.42 -26.41 9.60
N GLN A 146 3.46 -25.13 9.97
CA GLN A 146 2.26 -24.33 10.17
C GLN A 146 1.51 -24.07 8.85
N LEU A 147 2.22 -23.80 7.76
CA LEU A 147 1.64 -23.63 6.44
C LEU A 147 0.98 -24.93 5.94
N GLU A 148 1.64 -26.08 6.13
CA GLU A 148 1.07 -27.40 5.81
C GLU A 148 -0.19 -27.69 6.62
N TYR A 149 -0.18 -27.36 7.92
CA TYR A 149 -1.36 -27.50 8.76
C TYR A 149 -2.53 -26.61 8.28
N LEU A 150 -2.25 -25.36 7.92
CA LEU A 150 -3.26 -24.44 7.40
C LEU A 150 -3.83 -24.90 6.05
N ASP A 151 -2.98 -25.43 5.16
CA ASP A 151 -3.42 -26.03 3.89
C ASP A 151 -4.32 -27.24 4.15
N GLY A 152 -3.91 -28.16 5.04
CA GLY A 152 -4.71 -29.32 5.43
C GLY A 152 -6.06 -28.93 6.05
N LYS A 153 -6.08 -27.90 6.90
CA LYS A 153 -7.31 -27.35 7.50
C LYS A 153 -8.23 -26.77 6.42
N PHE A 154 -7.69 -26.07 5.43
CA PHE A 154 -8.47 -25.51 4.33
C PHE A 154 -9.06 -26.61 3.42
N ARG A 155 -8.29 -27.64 3.08
CA ARG A 155 -8.78 -28.80 2.31
C ARG A 155 -9.91 -29.53 3.03
N LEU A 156 -9.79 -29.71 4.34
CA LEU A 156 -10.87 -30.30 5.14
C LEU A 156 -12.13 -29.42 5.11
N HIS A 157 -11.97 -28.10 5.22
CA HIS A 157 -13.09 -27.15 5.09
C HIS A 157 -13.78 -27.29 3.74
N GLU A 158 -13.03 -27.35 2.64
CA GLU A 158 -13.57 -27.56 1.29
C GLU A 158 -14.38 -28.87 1.20
N LEU A 159 -13.83 -29.99 1.67
CA LEU A 159 -14.52 -31.29 1.65
C LEU A 159 -15.84 -31.26 2.45
N MET A 160 -15.84 -30.61 3.62
CA MET A 160 -17.00 -30.61 4.52
C MET A 160 -18.07 -29.57 4.14
N ASN A 161 -17.67 -28.46 3.51
CA ASN A 161 -18.55 -27.30 3.32
C ASN A 161 -18.84 -26.95 1.86
N CYS A 162 -18.19 -27.56 0.87
CA CYS A 162 -18.40 -27.22 -0.55
C CYS A 162 -19.89 -27.23 -0.96
N GLN A 163 -20.67 -28.21 -0.52
CA GLN A 163 -22.10 -28.29 -0.86
C GLN A 163 -22.93 -27.17 -0.20
N LYS A 164 -22.57 -26.79 1.03
CA LYS A 164 -23.24 -25.68 1.75
C LYS A 164 -22.91 -24.34 1.08
N GLU A 165 -21.64 -24.11 0.76
CA GLU A 165 -21.21 -22.91 0.03
C GLU A 165 -21.88 -22.82 -1.35
N LEU A 166 -22.01 -23.95 -2.06
CA LEU A 166 -22.72 -23.99 -3.35
C LEU A 166 -24.22 -23.70 -3.20
N ALA A 167 -24.86 -24.10 -2.10
CA ALA A 167 -26.24 -23.77 -1.81
C ALA A 167 -26.40 -22.27 -1.52
N GLU A 168 -25.52 -21.70 -0.69
CA GLU A 168 -25.51 -20.27 -0.35
C GLU A 168 -25.29 -19.39 -1.61
N ILE A 169 -24.42 -19.80 -2.53
CA ILE A 169 -24.21 -19.09 -3.81
C ILE A 169 -25.50 -19.08 -4.63
N LYS A 170 -26.27 -20.18 -4.64
CA LYS A 170 -27.54 -20.28 -5.39
C LYS A 170 -28.66 -19.44 -4.78
N GLU A 171 -28.61 -19.18 -3.46
CA GLU A 171 -29.60 -18.35 -2.77
C GLU A 171 -29.46 -16.86 -3.10
N VAL A 172 -28.30 -16.40 -3.57
CA VAL A 172 -28.07 -14.99 -3.93
C VAL A 172 -28.19 -14.80 -5.45
N PRO A 173 -29.37 -14.47 -5.98
CA PRO A 173 -29.56 -14.29 -7.41
C PRO A 173 -28.71 -13.14 -7.94
N LYS A 174 -28.16 -13.32 -9.15
CA LYS A 174 -27.35 -12.32 -9.88
C LYS A 174 -26.01 -11.94 -9.21
N ARG A 175 -25.53 -12.72 -8.24
CA ARG A 175 -24.18 -12.58 -7.66
C ARG A 175 -23.28 -13.73 -8.10
N ASP A 176 -23.13 -13.86 -9.40
CA ASP A 176 -22.26 -14.86 -10.04
C ASP A 176 -20.85 -14.30 -10.30
N TYR A 177 -19.99 -15.13 -10.89
CA TYR A 177 -18.64 -14.72 -11.27
C TYR A 177 -18.64 -13.43 -12.10
N TYR A 178 -19.52 -13.26 -13.07
CA TYR A 178 -19.50 -12.08 -13.96
C TYR A 178 -19.92 -10.79 -13.26
N ASN A 179 -20.82 -10.89 -12.29
CA ASN A 179 -21.38 -9.73 -11.59
C ASN A 179 -20.56 -9.31 -10.36
N VAL A 180 -19.68 -10.17 -9.85
CA VAL A 180 -18.75 -9.80 -8.78
C VAL A 180 -17.68 -8.84 -9.30
N ARG A 181 -17.53 -7.71 -8.62
CA ARG A 181 -16.48 -6.73 -8.92
C ARG A 181 -15.11 -7.31 -8.61
N LYS A 182 -14.23 -7.31 -9.61
CA LYS A 182 -12.83 -7.70 -9.48
C LYS A 182 -11.95 -6.53 -9.88
N VAL A 183 -10.83 -6.40 -9.21
CA VAL A 183 -9.82 -5.38 -9.48
C VAL A 183 -8.54 -6.10 -9.87
N ASP A 184 -7.97 -5.71 -11.01
CA ASP A 184 -6.60 -6.11 -11.35
C ASP A 184 -5.65 -5.29 -10.46
N THR A 185 -4.88 -5.98 -9.63
CA THR A 185 -3.96 -5.34 -8.67
C THR A 185 -2.56 -5.12 -9.24
N HIS A 186 -2.27 -5.66 -10.42
CA HIS A 186 -0.96 -5.54 -11.04
C HIS A 186 -1.09 -5.41 -12.57
N ILE A 187 -1.32 -4.17 -13.00
CA ILE A 187 -1.41 -3.82 -14.43
C ILE A 187 -0.46 -2.67 -14.76
N HIS A 188 0.22 -2.79 -15.90
CA HIS A 188 0.99 -1.69 -16.46
C HIS A 188 0.09 -0.86 -17.37
N ALA A 189 -0.01 0.45 -17.12
CA ALA A 189 -0.91 1.33 -17.88
C ALA A 189 -0.69 1.27 -19.40
N THR A 190 0.57 1.15 -19.83
CA THR A 190 0.96 1.04 -21.25
C THR A 190 0.54 -0.28 -21.90
N ALA A 191 0.36 -1.34 -21.10
CA ALA A 191 -0.04 -2.68 -21.57
C ALA A 191 -1.52 -2.98 -21.32
N CYS A 192 -2.31 -2.00 -20.88
CA CYS A 192 -3.72 -2.21 -20.51
C CYS A 192 -4.64 -2.50 -21.71
N MET A 193 -4.18 -2.20 -22.93
CA MET A 193 -4.99 -2.34 -24.14
C MET A 193 -4.66 -3.62 -24.91
N SER A 194 -5.68 -4.27 -25.45
CA SER A 194 -5.48 -5.37 -26.38
C SER A 194 -4.80 -4.91 -27.68
N GLN A 195 -4.05 -5.81 -28.31
CA GLN A 195 -3.42 -5.58 -29.62
C GLN A 195 -4.45 -5.14 -30.67
N TYR A 196 -5.65 -5.76 -30.66
CA TYR A 196 -6.73 -5.41 -31.57
C TYR A 196 -7.20 -3.96 -31.37
N SER A 197 -7.43 -3.55 -30.11
CA SER A 197 -7.87 -2.18 -29.79
C SER A 197 -6.82 -1.15 -30.19
N LEU A 198 -5.54 -1.43 -29.93
CA LEU A 198 -4.43 -0.55 -30.30
C LEU A 198 -4.30 -0.41 -31.82
N LEU A 199 -4.30 -1.53 -32.55
CA LEU A 199 -4.20 -1.51 -34.00
C LEU A 199 -5.40 -0.82 -34.64
N LYS A 200 -6.60 -1.05 -34.12
CA LYS A 200 -7.82 -0.36 -34.55
C LYS A 200 -7.72 1.15 -34.30
N PHE A 201 -7.17 1.57 -33.17
CA PHE A 201 -6.91 2.97 -32.87
C PHE A 201 -5.92 3.59 -33.87
N MET A 202 -4.78 2.94 -34.10
CA MET A 202 -3.76 3.41 -35.07
C MET A 202 -4.36 3.57 -36.47
N ARG A 203 -5.07 2.54 -36.96
CA ARG A 203 -5.76 2.59 -38.27
C ARG A 203 -6.80 3.71 -38.34
N ARG A 204 -7.59 3.90 -37.28
CA ARG A 204 -8.60 4.97 -37.22
C ARG A 204 -7.96 6.36 -37.22
N LYS A 205 -6.86 6.53 -36.49
CA LYS A 205 -6.14 7.81 -36.40
C LYS A 205 -5.50 8.17 -37.74
N ALA A 206 -4.85 7.21 -38.42
CA ALA A 206 -4.30 7.40 -39.76
C ALA A 206 -5.36 7.78 -40.81
N LYS A 207 -6.57 7.24 -40.71
CA LYS A 207 -7.66 7.56 -41.64
C LYS A 207 -8.29 8.94 -41.40
N ASN A 208 -8.45 9.33 -40.13
CA ASN A 208 -9.22 10.53 -39.76
C ASN A 208 -8.37 11.77 -39.53
N SER A 209 -7.09 11.61 -39.23
CA SER A 209 -6.16 12.71 -38.96
C SER A 209 -4.80 12.42 -39.62
N PRO A 210 -4.78 12.28 -40.96
CA PRO A 210 -3.56 11.92 -41.70
C PRO A 210 -2.42 12.92 -41.49
N ASP A 211 -2.75 14.21 -41.46
CA ASP A 211 -1.78 15.32 -41.47
C ASP A 211 -1.31 15.73 -40.07
N ASP A 212 -1.74 15.02 -39.02
CA ASP A 212 -1.31 15.30 -37.65
C ASP A 212 0.20 15.03 -37.52
N ILE A 213 0.95 16.01 -37.03
CA ILE A 213 2.39 15.88 -36.80
C ILE A 213 2.62 15.03 -35.54
N VAL A 214 3.32 13.91 -35.67
CA VAL A 214 3.58 12.97 -34.57
C VAL A 214 5.02 12.93 -34.09
N ALA A 215 5.96 13.28 -34.95
CA ALA A 215 7.37 13.31 -34.61
C ALA A 215 8.09 14.39 -35.41
N GLU A 216 9.21 14.86 -34.88
CA GLU A 216 10.14 15.72 -35.61
C GLU A 216 11.50 15.04 -35.62
N LYS A 217 12.04 14.81 -36.83
CA LYS A 217 13.33 14.16 -37.03
C LYS A 217 14.12 14.94 -38.06
N ASP A 218 15.35 15.31 -37.72
CA ASP A 218 16.26 16.09 -38.58
C ASP A 218 15.64 17.40 -39.11
N GLY A 219 14.85 18.09 -38.26
CA GLY A 219 14.13 19.32 -38.60
C GLY A 219 12.95 19.15 -39.55
N LYS A 220 12.59 17.90 -39.90
CA LYS A 220 11.39 17.58 -40.67
C LYS A 220 10.30 17.05 -39.75
N LYS A 221 9.11 17.61 -39.90
CA LYS A 221 7.90 17.16 -39.21
C LYS A 221 7.34 15.96 -39.96
N LEU A 222 7.19 14.83 -39.26
CA LEU A 222 6.58 13.60 -39.76
C LEU A 222 5.09 13.60 -39.39
N THR A 223 4.25 13.40 -40.41
CA THR A 223 2.81 13.22 -40.26
C THR A 223 2.47 11.77 -39.93
N ILE A 224 1.21 11.43 -39.63
CA ILE A 224 0.83 10.04 -39.29
C ILE A 224 1.00 9.07 -40.47
N LEU A 225 0.97 9.57 -41.70
CA LEU A 225 1.15 8.78 -42.92
C LEU A 225 2.61 8.61 -43.36
N GLU A 226 3.49 9.53 -42.95
CA GLU A 226 4.90 9.60 -43.38
C GLU A 226 5.85 8.95 -42.37
#